data_AF-S3AQD7-F1
#
_entry.id   AF-S3AQD7-F1
#
_cell.length_a   1.000
_cell.length_b   1.000
_cell.length_c   1.000
_cell.angle_alpha   90.00
_cell.angle_beta   90.00
_cell.angle_gamma   90.00
#
_symmetry.space_group_name_H-M   'P 1'
#
loop_
_entity.id
_entity.type
_entity.pdbx_description
1 polymer ?
#
loop_
_entity_poly.entity_id
_entity_poly.type
_entity_poly.pdbx_seq_one_letter_code
_entity_poly.pdbx_strand_id
1 'polypeptide(L)'
;MITLIRTRTLNTLRSSLSEAEAAAAAAREEAEQHRAESEHSTDSAIRAELAVEDLQIALARSKADAARLEGEMKALRAQSVLDNEDRQTLRTLLRITRKQSAQADRVYVLFRRGQLHSVHATLEAAESAAEAEGAPRSGWSTHTPGAALPPASEVLWRVQPLPLGGAR
;
A
#
# COMPACT_ATOMS: atom_id res chain seq x y z
N MET A 1 -10.38 -30.83 -106.40
CA MET A 1 -10.65 -31.54 -105.13
C MET A 1 -9.49 -31.44 -104.14
N ILE A 2 -8.23 -31.70 -104.55
CA ILE A 2 -7.03 -31.61 -103.69
C ILE A 2 -6.85 -30.23 -103.03
N THR A 3 -7.07 -29.14 -103.77
CA THR A 3 -6.90 -27.76 -103.26
C THR A 3 -7.90 -27.42 -102.14
N LEU A 4 -9.16 -27.86 -102.27
CA LEU A 4 -10.23 -27.67 -101.28
C LEU A 4 -9.94 -28.42 -99.97
N ILE A 5 -9.40 -29.63 -100.07
CA ILE A 5 -9.01 -30.43 -98.90
C ILE A 5 -7.85 -29.75 -98.18
N ARG A 6 -6.84 -29.27 -98.92
CA ARG A 6 -5.67 -28.57 -98.38
C ARG A 6 -6.03 -27.25 -97.69
N THR A 7 -6.96 -26.47 -98.23
CA THR A 7 -7.42 -25.23 -97.58
C THR A 7 -8.20 -25.50 -96.30
N ARG A 8 -9.04 -26.55 -96.29
CA ARG A 8 -9.82 -26.92 -95.10
C ARG A 8 -8.91 -27.40 -93.97
N THR A 9 -7.95 -28.27 -94.26
CA THR A 9 -7.00 -28.77 -93.25
C THR A 9 -6.08 -27.67 -92.73
N LEU A 10 -5.64 -26.76 -93.59
CA LEU A 10 -4.81 -25.63 -93.18
C LEU A 10 -5.59 -24.63 -92.30
N ASN A 11 -6.86 -24.38 -92.61
CA ASN A 11 -7.72 -23.54 -91.76
C ASN A 11 -7.99 -24.20 -90.40
N THR A 12 -8.23 -25.51 -90.35
CA THR A 12 -8.42 -26.22 -89.06
C THR A 12 -7.16 -26.16 -88.21
N LEU A 13 -5.98 -26.34 -88.82
CA LEU A 13 -4.70 -26.25 -88.11
C LEU A 13 -4.42 -24.83 -87.59
N ARG A 14 -4.80 -23.80 -88.34
CA ARG A 14 -4.70 -22.40 -87.90
C ARG A 14 -5.64 -22.10 -86.73
N SER A 15 -6.88 -22.59 -86.78
CA SER A 15 -7.84 -22.46 -85.68
C SER A 15 -7.28 -23.12 -84.42
N SER A 16 -6.85 -24.39 -84.52
CA SER A 16 -6.29 -25.12 -83.38
C SER A 16 -5.02 -24.47 -82.82
N LEU A 17 -4.18 -23.88 -83.68
CA LEU A 17 -3.01 -23.14 -83.23
C LEU A 17 -3.43 -21.89 -82.44
N SER A 18 -4.38 -21.10 -82.97
CA SER A 18 -4.87 -19.91 -82.25
C SER A 18 -5.55 -20.25 -80.93
N GLU A 19 -6.29 -21.36 -80.85
CA GLU A 19 -6.91 -21.85 -79.63
C GLU A 19 -5.85 -22.29 -78.61
N ALA A 20 -4.82 -23.01 -79.05
CA ALA A 20 -3.71 -23.43 -78.20
C ALA A 20 -2.88 -22.22 -77.71
N GLU A 21 -2.65 -21.22 -78.55
CA GLU A 21 -1.97 -19.97 -78.17
C GLU A 21 -2.77 -19.18 -77.14
N ALA A 22 -4.09 -19.05 -77.33
CA ALA A 22 -4.98 -18.39 -76.38
C ALA A 22 -5.03 -19.13 -75.03
N ALA A 23 -5.14 -20.46 -75.05
CA ALA A 23 -5.11 -21.29 -73.84
C ALA A 23 -3.77 -21.19 -73.12
N ALA A 24 -2.65 -21.18 -73.85
CA ALA A 24 -1.32 -21.02 -73.26
C ALA A 24 -1.11 -19.61 -72.68
N ALA A 25 -1.69 -18.57 -73.29
CA ALA A 25 -1.67 -17.21 -72.76
C ALA A 25 -2.47 -17.11 -71.45
N ALA A 26 -3.70 -17.63 -71.44
CA ALA A 26 -4.54 -17.67 -70.24
C ALA A 26 -3.89 -18.46 -69.10
N ALA A 27 -3.34 -19.64 -69.38
CA ALA A 27 -2.65 -20.45 -68.37
C ALA A 27 -1.39 -19.75 -67.79
N ARG A 28 -0.70 -18.92 -68.58
CA ARG A 28 0.43 -18.11 -68.08
C ARG A 28 -0.05 -17.01 -67.16
N GLU A 29 -1.11 -16.30 -67.53
CA GLU A 29 -1.71 -15.24 -66.71
C GLU A 29 -2.23 -15.79 -65.38
N GLU A 30 -2.95 -16.91 -65.40
CA GLU A 30 -3.39 -17.61 -64.17
C GLU A 30 -2.20 -18.04 -63.30
N ALA A 31 -1.13 -18.57 -63.90
CA ALA A 31 0.07 -18.96 -63.16
C ALA A 31 0.80 -17.77 -62.55
N GLU A 32 0.83 -16.62 -63.23
CA GLU A 32 1.39 -15.37 -62.69
C GLU A 32 0.54 -14.83 -61.54
N GLN A 33 -0.79 -14.85 -61.69
CA GLN A 33 -1.71 -14.44 -60.63
C GLN A 33 -1.54 -15.31 -59.38
N HIS A 34 -1.50 -16.64 -59.53
CA HIS A 34 -1.30 -17.54 -58.40
C HIS A 34 0.06 -17.37 -57.72
N ARG A 35 1.12 -17.02 -58.46
CA ARG A 35 2.42 -16.67 -57.86
C ARG A 35 2.30 -15.40 -57.03
N ALA A 36 1.68 -14.34 -57.56
CA ALA A 36 1.50 -13.09 -56.83
C ALA A 36 0.63 -13.27 -55.57
N GLU A 37 -0.44 -14.06 -55.65
CA GLU A 37 -1.28 -14.41 -54.50
C GLU A 37 -0.51 -15.21 -53.46
N SER A 38 0.32 -16.17 -53.89
CA SER A 38 1.18 -16.96 -52.98
C SER A 38 2.20 -16.06 -52.27
N GLU A 39 2.88 -15.18 -53.00
CA GLU A 39 3.86 -14.23 -52.45
C GLU A 39 3.20 -13.30 -51.42
N HIS A 40 2.02 -12.77 -51.76
CA HIS A 40 1.27 -11.93 -50.82
C HIS A 40 0.84 -12.69 -49.56
N SER A 41 0.39 -13.94 -49.72
CA SER A 41 0.01 -14.79 -48.60
C SER A 41 1.21 -15.09 -47.70
N THR A 42 2.39 -15.37 -48.28
CA THR A 42 3.61 -15.62 -47.50
C THR A 42 4.06 -14.36 -46.75
N ASP A 43 4.02 -13.20 -47.39
CA ASP A 43 4.38 -11.93 -46.74
C ASP A 43 3.40 -11.57 -45.61
N SER A 44 2.11 -11.87 -45.79
CA SER A 44 1.13 -11.68 -44.73
C SER A 44 1.37 -12.64 -43.56
N ALA A 45 1.70 -13.90 -43.83
CA ALA A 45 1.99 -14.89 -42.79
C ALA A 45 3.24 -14.48 -41.98
N ILE A 46 4.32 -14.09 -42.65
CA ILE A 46 5.56 -13.63 -42.00
C ILE A 46 5.28 -12.41 -41.10
N ARG A 47 4.52 -11.42 -41.59
CA ARG A 47 4.17 -10.25 -40.77
C ARG A 47 3.31 -10.60 -39.57
N ALA A 48 2.39 -11.55 -39.72
CA ALA A 48 1.56 -12.02 -38.61
C ALA A 48 2.40 -12.77 -37.56
N GLU A 49 3.33 -13.62 -37.97
CA GLU A 49 4.25 -14.33 -37.07
C GLU A 49 5.11 -13.36 -36.28
N LEU A 50 5.74 -12.38 -36.95
CA LEU A 50 6.54 -11.35 -36.28
C LEU A 50 5.71 -10.54 -35.27
N ALA A 51 4.49 -10.17 -35.63
CA ALA A 51 3.59 -9.45 -34.71
C ALA A 51 3.22 -10.31 -33.48
N VAL A 52 3.04 -11.62 -33.66
CA VAL A 52 2.77 -12.55 -32.55
C VAL A 52 4.00 -12.66 -31.64
N GLU A 53 5.20 -12.77 -32.19
CA GLU A 53 6.44 -12.80 -31.42
C GLU A 53 6.62 -11.51 -30.59
N ASP A 54 6.42 -10.35 -31.19
CA ASP A 54 6.48 -9.05 -30.51
C ASP A 54 5.47 -8.95 -29.36
N LEU A 55 4.24 -9.42 -29.59
CA LEU A 55 3.20 -9.45 -28.56
C LEU A 55 3.53 -10.41 -27.42
N GLN A 56 4.15 -11.56 -27.71
CA GLN A 56 4.60 -12.50 -26.69
C GLN A 56 5.72 -11.89 -25.83
N ILE A 57 6.67 -11.19 -26.46
CA ILE A 57 7.74 -10.47 -25.75
C ILE A 57 7.14 -9.36 -24.87
N ALA A 58 6.21 -8.57 -25.40
CA ALA A 58 5.53 -7.52 -24.65
C ALA A 58 4.74 -8.08 -23.46
N LEU A 59 4.04 -9.20 -23.65
CA LEU A 59 3.30 -9.88 -22.59
C LEU A 59 4.25 -10.41 -21.50
N ALA A 60 5.38 -11.01 -21.88
CA ALA A 60 6.37 -11.49 -20.93
C ALA A 60 6.95 -10.34 -20.09
N ARG A 61 7.29 -9.21 -20.73
CA ARG A 61 7.75 -7.99 -20.03
C ARG A 61 6.70 -7.45 -19.07
N SER A 62 5.45 -7.31 -19.54
CA SER A 62 4.34 -6.83 -18.72
C SER A 62 4.10 -7.72 -17.50
N LYS A 63 4.19 -9.05 -17.64
CA LYS A 63 4.07 -9.99 -16.52
C LYS A 63 5.23 -9.85 -15.52
N ALA A 64 6.46 -9.67 -16.00
CA ALA A 64 7.62 -9.48 -15.14
C ALA A 64 7.50 -8.16 -14.36
N ASP A 65 7.08 -7.07 -15.02
CA ASP A 65 6.86 -5.78 -14.36
C ASP A 65 5.73 -5.84 -13.34
N ALA A 66 4.62 -6.51 -13.65
CA ALA A 66 3.52 -6.70 -12.72
C ALA A 66 3.98 -7.47 -11.47
N ALA A 67 4.74 -8.54 -11.63
CA ALA A 67 5.29 -9.31 -10.51
C ALA A 67 6.25 -8.47 -9.64
N ARG A 68 7.11 -7.66 -10.28
CA ARG A 68 8.01 -6.73 -9.57
C ARG A 68 7.23 -5.71 -8.75
N LEU A 69 6.26 -5.03 -9.37
CA LEU A 69 5.43 -4.03 -8.69
C LEU A 69 4.61 -4.64 -7.55
N GLU A 70 4.08 -5.85 -7.72
CA GLU A 70 3.37 -6.55 -6.65
C GLU A 70 4.30 -6.85 -5.47
N GLY A 71 5.55 -7.26 -5.73
CA GLY A 71 6.57 -7.46 -4.71
C GLY A 71 6.90 -6.18 -3.95
N GLU A 72 7.15 -5.08 -4.68
CA GLU A 72 7.40 -3.75 -4.10
C GLU A 72 6.23 -3.28 -3.22
N MET A 73 5.00 -3.44 -3.70
CA MET A 73 3.80 -3.08 -2.94
C MET A 73 3.63 -3.92 -1.67
N LYS A 74 3.96 -5.22 -1.70
CA LYS A 74 3.94 -6.07 -0.49
C LYS A 74 4.98 -5.61 0.52
N ALA A 75 6.20 -5.29 0.07
CA ALA A 75 7.27 -4.79 0.93
C ALA A 75 6.91 -3.44 1.57
N LEU A 76 6.39 -2.49 0.78
CA LEU A 76 5.95 -1.18 1.29
C LEU A 76 4.80 -1.29 2.29
N ARG A 77 3.84 -2.20 2.04
CA ARG A 77 2.76 -2.46 3.00
C ARG A 77 3.30 -3.03 4.30
N ALA A 78 4.20 -4.01 4.25
CA ALA A 78 4.83 -4.57 5.45
C ALA A 78 5.59 -3.50 6.23
N GLN A 79 6.38 -2.66 5.55
CA GLN A 79 7.08 -1.53 6.20
C GLN A 79 6.10 -0.55 6.86
N SER A 80 5.00 -0.20 6.18
CA SER A 80 4.01 0.73 6.73
C SER A 80 3.35 0.21 8.01
N VAL A 81 3.18 -1.11 8.14
CA VAL A 81 2.64 -1.72 9.36
C VAL A 81 3.64 -1.58 10.49
N LEU A 82 4.91 -1.94 10.26
CA LEU A 82 5.98 -1.81 11.25
C LEU A 82 6.16 -0.35 11.71
N ASP A 83 6.21 0.60 10.79
CA ASP A 83 6.36 2.02 11.11
C ASP A 83 5.18 2.54 11.97
N ASN A 84 3.97 2.02 11.74
CA ASN A 84 2.80 2.40 12.53
C ASN A 84 2.84 1.79 13.94
N GLU A 85 3.27 0.54 14.07
CA GLU A 85 3.49 -0.13 15.37
C GLU A 85 4.56 0.58 16.19
N ASP A 86 5.68 0.96 15.56
CA ASP A 86 6.77 1.71 16.19
C ASP A 86 6.28 3.09 16.67
N ARG A 87 5.54 3.83 15.83
CA ARG A 87 4.95 5.12 16.21
C ARG A 87 3.98 4.98 17.37
N GLN A 88 3.16 3.93 17.39
CA GLN A 88 2.23 3.68 18.49
C GLN A 88 2.98 3.35 19.79
N THR A 89 4.03 2.55 19.70
CA THR A 89 4.90 2.21 20.83
C THR A 89 5.58 3.46 21.38
N LEU A 90 6.18 4.29 20.52
CA LEU A 90 6.80 5.55 20.92
C LEU A 90 5.81 6.51 21.58
N ARG A 91 4.60 6.66 21.02
CA ARG A 91 3.54 7.48 21.65
C ARG A 91 3.15 6.97 23.03
N THR A 92 3.07 5.66 23.19
CA THR A 92 2.74 5.02 24.47
C THR A 92 3.86 5.25 25.49
N LEU A 93 5.11 5.04 25.10
CA LEU A 93 6.28 5.31 25.94
C LEU A 93 6.35 6.78 26.35
N LEU A 94 6.17 7.72 25.41
CA LEU A 94 6.14 9.16 25.71
C LEU A 94 4.99 9.54 26.67
N ARG A 95 3.85 8.84 26.59
CA ARG A 95 2.74 9.05 27.51
C ARG A 95 3.07 8.55 28.91
N ILE A 96 3.72 7.39 29.01
CA ILE A 96 4.18 6.81 30.28
C ILE A 96 5.24 7.71 30.91
N THR A 97 6.24 8.13 30.15
CA THR A 97 7.31 9.01 30.66
C THR A 97 6.75 10.37 31.11
N ARG A 98 5.81 10.96 30.36
CA ARG A 98 5.12 12.19 30.79
C ARG A 98 4.30 12.00 32.07
N LYS A 99 3.65 10.84 32.25
CA LYS A 99 2.92 10.52 33.48
C LYS A 99 3.88 10.37 34.66
N GLN A 100 5.02 9.71 34.46
CA GLN A 100 6.05 9.55 35.49
C GLN A 100 6.69 10.89 35.86
N SER A 101 7.04 11.74 34.88
CA SER A 101 7.60 13.07 35.16
C SER A 101 6.61 13.95 35.92
N ALA A 102 5.33 13.95 35.55
CA ALA A 102 4.29 14.71 36.25
C ALA A 102 4.05 14.24 37.70
N GLN A 103 4.39 12.98 38.02
CA GLN A 103 4.38 12.47 39.40
C GLN A 103 5.63 12.89 40.17
N ALA A 104 6.80 12.96 39.52
CA ALA A 104 8.04 13.43 40.14
C ALA A 104 8.02 14.92 40.49
N ASP A 105 7.27 15.74 39.74
CA ASP A 105 7.13 17.19 39.97
C ASP A 105 6.10 17.55 41.06
N ARG A 106 5.67 16.61 41.89
CA ARG A 106 4.67 16.85 42.95
C ARG A 106 5.11 16.24 44.26
N VAL A 107 4.82 16.97 45.33
CA VAL A 107 5.02 16.52 46.70
C VAL A 107 3.70 16.58 47.45
N TYR A 108 3.48 15.60 48.29
CA TYR A 108 2.25 15.45 49.06
C TYR A 108 2.50 15.97 50.46
N VAL A 109 1.76 17.02 50.81
CA VAL A 109 1.88 17.69 52.08
C VAL A 109 0.71 17.28 52.99
N LEU A 110 1.04 16.81 54.18
CA LEU A 110 0.09 16.44 55.22
C LEU A 110 -0.13 17.62 56.16
N PHE A 111 -1.38 18.04 56.29
CA PHE A 111 -1.84 19.05 57.25
C PHE A 111 -2.66 18.42 58.37
N ARG A 112 -2.48 18.92 59.59
CA ARG A 112 -3.31 18.58 60.75
C ARG A 112 -3.97 19.86 61.28
N ARG A 113 -5.30 19.95 61.22
CA ARG A 113 -6.07 21.17 61.57
C ARG A 113 -5.50 22.46 60.93
N GLY A 114 -5.10 22.37 59.66
CA GLY A 114 -4.55 23.49 58.90
C GLY A 114 -3.06 23.80 59.15
N GLN A 115 -2.39 23.11 60.07
CA GLN A 115 -0.94 23.23 60.27
C GLN A 115 -0.17 22.19 59.48
N LEU A 116 0.95 22.59 58.87
CA LEU A 116 1.86 21.71 58.16
C LEU A 116 2.45 20.68 59.14
N HIS A 117 2.25 19.38 58.88
CA HIS A 117 2.79 18.31 59.70
C HIS A 117 4.02 17.67 59.06
N SER A 118 3.88 17.12 57.85
CA SER A 118 4.97 16.44 57.14
C SER A 118 4.82 16.49 55.63
N VAL A 119 5.92 16.24 54.92
CA VAL A 119 6.07 16.40 53.48
C VAL A 119 6.59 15.08 52.91
N HIS A 120 5.91 14.54 51.90
CA HIS A 120 6.16 13.20 51.37
C HIS A 120 6.27 13.20 49.84
N ALA A 121 7.10 12.32 49.30
CA ALA A 121 7.27 12.19 47.84
C ALA A 121 6.04 11.54 47.16
N THR A 122 5.27 10.71 47.88
CA THR A 122 4.11 10.01 47.33
C THR A 122 2.87 10.20 48.20
N LEU A 123 1.69 10.06 47.58
CA LEU A 123 0.40 10.13 48.27
C LEU A 123 0.30 9.03 49.32
N GLU A 124 0.66 7.80 48.96
CA GLU A 124 0.59 6.62 49.83
C GLU A 124 1.49 6.76 51.07
N ALA A 125 2.65 7.42 50.94
CA ALA A 125 3.52 7.71 52.08
C ALA A 125 2.90 8.76 53.01
N ALA A 126 2.27 9.81 52.46
CA ALA A 126 1.55 10.80 53.26
C ALA A 126 0.34 10.19 53.97
N GLU A 127 -0.38 9.28 53.30
CA GLU A 127 -1.52 8.56 53.85
C GLU A 127 -1.07 7.60 54.97
N SER A 128 -0.05 6.78 54.72
CA SER A 128 0.51 5.88 55.74
C SER A 128 1.03 6.63 56.97
N ALA A 129 1.63 7.80 56.78
CA ALA A 129 2.07 8.66 57.88
C ALA A 129 0.92 9.22 58.71
N ALA A 130 -0.20 9.61 58.09
CA ALA A 130 -1.36 10.05 58.85
C ALA A 130 -2.03 8.88 59.60
N GLU A 131 -2.10 7.68 59.02
CA GLU A 131 -2.60 6.49 59.72
C GLU A 131 -1.76 6.14 60.95
N ALA A 132 -0.42 6.19 60.83
CA ALA A 132 0.50 5.95 61.93
C ALA A 132 0.31 6.94 63.10
N GLU A 133 -0.06 8.18 62.78
CA GLU A 133 -0.34 9.26 63.75
C GLU A 133 -1.80 9.26 64.25
N GLY A 134 -2.58 8.22 63.91
CA GLY A 134 -3.93 8.00 64.42
C GLY A 134 -5.05 8.68 63.64
N ALA A 135 -4.84 9.02 62.36
CA ALA A 135 -5.91 9.50 61.49
C ALA A 135 -6.92 8.38 61.16
N PRO A 136 -8.24 8.60 61.31
CA PRO A 136 -9.24 7.65 60.84
C PRO A 136 -9.30 7.64 59.30
N ARG A 137 -9.37 6.46 58.69
CA ARG A 137 -9.40 6.26 57.21
C ARG A 137 -10.52 7.01 56.47
N SER A 138 -11.58 7.38 57.17
CA SER A 138 -12.73 8.15 56.65
C SER A 138 -12.64 9.66 56.91
N GLY A 139 -11.64 10.13 57.66
CA GLY A 139 -11.57 11.51 58.18
C GLY A 139 -10.65 12.48 57.44
N TRP A 140 -10.01 12.03 56.36
CA TRP A 140 -9.16 12.88 55.51
C TRP A 140 -9.81 13.18 54.15
N SER A 141 -9.68 14.41 53.67
CA SER A 141 -10.08 14.77 52.30
C SER A 141 -8.89 14.59 51.36
N THR A 142 -8.94 13.62 50.46
CA THR A 142 -7.97 13.51 49.36
C THR A 142 -8.29 14.56 48.30
N HIS A 143 -7.30 15.34 47.90
CA HIS A 143 -7.49 16.37 46.88
C HIS A 143 -7.86 15.74 45.53
N THR A 144 -9.12 15.92 45.11
CA THR A 144 -9.55 15.62 43.74
C THR A 144 -9.23 16.81 42.84
N PRO A 145 -8.45 16.65 41.74
CA PRO A 145 -8.17 17.74 40.82
C PRO A 145 -9.45 18.39 40.29
N GLY A 146 -9.63 19.70 40.56
CA GLY A 146 -10.78 20.48 40.08
C GLY A 146 -11.92 20.68 41.09
N ALA A 147 -11.87 20.08 42.28
CA ALA A 147 -12.84 20.32 43.35
C ALA A 147 -12.37 21.43 44.29
N ALA A 148 -13.28 22.34 44.68
CA ALA A 148 -13.00 23.28 45.77
C ALA A 148 -12.88 22.50 47.08
N LEU A 149 -11.70 22.54 47.71
CA LEU A 149 -11.50 21.86 48.98
C LEU A 149 -12.02 22.70 50.15
N PRO A 150 -12.63 22.07 51.16
CA PRO A 150 -13.00 22.75 52.40
C PRO A 150 -11.75 23.37 53.06
N PRO A 151 -11.88 24.50 53.79
CA PRO A 151 -10.77 25.14 54.49
C PRO A 151 -9.99 24.14 55.34
N ALA A 152 -8.65 24.19 55.29
CA ALA A 152 -7.79 23.22 55.97
C ALA A 152 -7.97 23.20 57.51
N SER A 153 -8.58 24.24 58.08
CA SER A 153 -8.96 24.35 59.49
C SER A 153 -10.16 23.48 59.89
N GLU A 154 -11.03 23.13 58.95
CA GLU A 154 -12.27 22.39 59.22
C GLU A 154 -12.05 20.87 59.19
N VAL A 155 -10.96 20.40 58.57
CA VAL A 155 -10.63 18.99 58.44
C VAL A 155 -9.45 18.64 59.36
N LEU A 156 -9.60 17.58 60.15
CA LEU A 156 -8.60 17.20 61.15
C LEU A 156 -7.29 16.73 60.51
N TRP A 157 -7.37 16.03 59.38
CA TRP A 157 -6.24 15.60 58.56
C TRP A 157 -6.50 15.89 57.08
N ARG A 158 -5.53 16.47 56.36
CA ARG A 158 -5.67 16.76 54.93
C ARG A 158 -4.37 16.49 54.19
N VAL A 159 -4.43 15.71 53.11
CA VAL A 159 -3.31 15.49 52.20
C VAL A 159 -3.51 16.34 50.95
N GLN A 160 -2.57 17.23 50.67
CA GLN A 160 -2.63 18.12 49.51
C GLN A 160 -1.40 17.93 48.62
N PRO A 161 -1.57 17.61 47.32
CA PRO A 161 -0.47 17.65 46.37
C PRO A 161 -0.10 19.11 46.09
N LEU A 162 1.18 19.43 46.25
CA LEU A 162 1.78 20.69 45.85
C LEU A 162 2.78 20.43 44.72
N PRO A 163 2.81 21.27 43.67
CA PRO A 163 3.85 21.17 42.65
C PRO A 163 5.21 21.53 43.25
N LEU A 164 6.22 20.71 42.99
CA LEU A 164 7.62 21.06 43.16
C LEU A 164 8.06 21.87 41.93
N GLY A 165 8.29 23.17 42.10
CA GLY A 165 8.66 24.05 40.98
C GLY A 165 7.63 25.14 40.71
N GLY A 166 7.44 26.00 41.70
CA GLY A 166 6.73 27.27 41.59
C GLY A 166 7.66 28.45 41.91
N ALA A 167 8.88 28.44 41.39
CA ALA A 167 9.69 29.63 41.26
C ALA A 167 9.67 30.00 39.77
N ARG A 168 8.88 31.03 39.43
CA ARG A 168 9.30 31.93 38.36
C ARG A 168 10.39 32.83 38.90
#